data_AF-B0G2R0-F1
#
_entry.id   AF-B0G2R0-F1
#
_cell.length_a   1.000
_cell.length_b   1.000
_cell.length_c   1.000
_cell.angle_alpha   90.00
_cell.angle_beta   90.00
_cell.angle_gamma   90.00
#
_symmetry.space_group_name_H-M   'P 1'
#
loop_
_entity.id
_entity.type
_entity.pdbx_description
1 polymer ?
#
loop_
_entity_poly.entity_id
_entity_poly.type
_entity_poly.pdbx_seq_one_letter_code
_entity_poly.pdbx_strand_id
1 'polypeptide(L)'
;MLERSEYIYSIPDGLTGEKNQDNIVPFINYKEAAPKRCLEMLLKKHRGEHFQSEVIMVSPEKPKIPNLHKKLNEAKILLMTDGGLVPKGNPEELPSTNAKICLAYSIQGCEALKPDKYEVSHQGYDNQYVNADPNRLLPVDIMRELEKEGIIGKLCDIFLTTAGVMTSTEESIRLGKRIASSIRQYEVDAVIITSACGTSTRCGTYIGKEIENIGIPVVQVTNLTRIAIDSGSVRIVKGNNVCYPFGNPQLPLEQEKEQRRRLVMETLNQLQQVIE
;
A
#
# COMPACT_ATOMS: atom_id res chain seq x y z
N MET A 1 13.13 22.49 -18.30
CA MET A 1 12.70 21.90 -17.02
C MET A 1 11.40 22.61 -16.65
N LEU A 2 10.26 21.92 -16.69
CA LEU A 2 8.98 22.50 -16.31
C LEU A 2 8.89 22.53 -14.78
N GLU A 3 8.66 23.71 -14.20
CA GLU A 3 8.47 23.86 -12.77
C GLU A 3 7.22 23.10 -12.33
N ARG A 4 7.42 22.24 -11.32
CA ARG A 4 6.50 21.18 -10.90
C ARG A 4 5.25 21.71 -10.17
N SER A 5 5.21 23.00 -9.86
CA SER A 5 4.27 23.64 -8.93
C SER A 5 3.02 24.22 -9.60
N GLU A 6 3.04 24.57 -10.89
CA GLU A 6 1.95 25.39 -11.46
C GLU A 6 0.78 24.59 -12.07
N TYR A 7 0.94 23.30 -12.40
CA TYR A 7 -0.02 22.62 -13.30
C TYR A 7 -0.63 21.31 -12.78
N ILE A 8 -0.33 20.86 -11.57
CA ILE A 8 -0.76 19.52 -11.12
C ILE A 8 -2.07 19.55 -10.31
N TYR A 9 -2.47 20.72 -9.78
CA TYR A 9 -3.69 20.85 -8.99
C TYR A 9 -4.49 22.05 -9.48
N SER A 10 -5.32 21.83 -10.50
CA SER A 10 -6.34 22.81 -10.87
C SER A 10 -7.58 22.56 -10.02
N ILE A 11 -7.59 23.10 -8.81
CA ILE A 11 -8.86 23.45 -8.17
C ILE A 11 -9.17 24.84 -8.72
N PRO A 12 -10.24 25.03 -9.51
CA PRO A 12 -10.65 26.36 -9.94
C PRO A 12 -10.83 27.26 -8.72
N ASP A 13 -10.44 28.53 -8.83
CA ASP A 13 -10.68 29.52 -7.79
C ASP A 13 -12.16 29.46 -7.34
N GLY A 14 -12.39 29.16 -6.05
CA GLY A 14 -13.72 29.16 -5.43
C GLY A 14 -14.41 27.80 -5.22
N LEU A 15 -13.82 26.67 -5.61
CA LEU A 15 -14.38 25.33 -5.27
C LEU A 15 -13.83 24.82 -3.93
N THR A 16 -14.52 25.14 -2.84
CA THR A 16 -14.29 24.55 -1.53
C THR A 16 -14.97 23.19 -1.44
N GLY A 17 -14.23 22.09 -1.60
CA GLY A 17 -14.43 20.74 -1.00
C GLY A 17 -15.82 20.07 -0.95
N GLU A 18 -16.89 20.67 -1.40
CA GLU A 18 -18.25 20.14 -1.30
C GLU A 18 -18.48 19.17 -2.46
N LYS A 19 -19.00 17.99 -2.11
CA LYS A 19 -19.46 16.99 -3.07
C LYS A 19 -20.54 17.63 -3.95
N ASN A 20 -20.20 17.96 -5.21
CA ASN A 20 -21.20 18.35 -6.19
C ASN A 20 -22.23 17.22 -6.31
N GLN A 21 -23.46 17.50 -5.88
CA GLN A 21 -24.56 16.53 -5.82
C GLN A 21 -24.91 15.96 -7.21
N ASP A 22 -24.52 16.63 -8.30
CA ASP A 22 -24.84 16.28 -9.68
C ASP A 22 -23.63 15.85 -10.55
N ASN A 23 -22.41 15.71 -9.99
CA ASN A 23 -21.17 15.42 -10.76
C ASN A 23 -20.85 16.41 -11.92
N ILE A 24 -21.50 17.58 -11.98
CA ILE A 24 -21.23 18.61 -12.99
C ILE A 24 -20.01 19.42 -12.56
N VAL A 25 -19.03 19.57 -13.46
CA VAL A 25 -17.85 20.40 -13.22
C VAL A 25 -18.12 21.82 -13.77
N PRO A 26 -18.12 22.88 -12.94
CA PRO A 26 -18.70 24.18 -13.32
C PRO A 26 -18.09 24.86 -14.55
N PHE A 27 -16.83 24.58 -14.87
CA PHE A 27 -16.10 25.20 -15.97
C PHE A 27 -16.16 24.40 -17.29
N ILE A 28 -16.76 23.21 -17.29
CA ILE A 28 -16.88 22.39 -18.52
C ILE A 28 -18.03 22.93 -19.38
N ASN A 29 -17.74 23.24 -20.64
CA ASN A 29 -18.78 23.54 -21.62
C ASN A 29 -19.41 22.24 -22.16
N TYR A 30 -20.46 21.76 -21.49
CA TYR A 30 -21.18 20.53 -21.88
C TYR A 30 -21.95 20.63 -23.21
N LYS A 31 -22.06 21.82 -23.81
CA LYS A 31 -22.65 21.99 -25.15
C LYS A 31 -21.68 21.60 -26.28
N GLU A 32 -20.37 21.63 -25.99
CA GLU A 32 -19.33 21.21 -26.93
C GLU A 32 -19.05 19.71 -26.76
N ALA A 33 -18.74 18.99 -27.84
CA ALA A 33 -18.48 17.55 -27.76
C ALA A 33 -17.16 17.25 -27.02
N ALA A 34 -17.15 16.26 -26.12
CA ALA A 34 -15.96 15.87 -25.35
C ALA A 34 -14.70 15.61 -26.21
N PRO A 35 -14.78 14.94 -27.39
CA PRO A 35 -13.62 14.77 -28.26
C PRO A 35 -13.01 16.09 -28.74
N LYS A 36 -13.83 17.10 -29.02
CA LYS A 36 -13.37 18.42 -29.47
C LYS A 36 -12.64 19.16 -28.35
N ARG A 37 -13.23 19.20 -27.15
CA ARG A 37 -12.59 19.81 -25.96
C ARG A 37 -11.27 19.11 -25.61
N CYS A 38 -11.22 17.78 -25.72
CA CYS A 38 -10.00 16.99 -25.53
C CYS A 38 -8.91 17.36 -26.55
N LEU A 39 -9.26 17.43 -27.84
CA LEU A 39 -8.31 17.80 -28.89
C LEU A 39 -7.77 19.22 -28.70
N GLU A 40 -8.64 20.17 -28.34
CA GLU A 40 -8.24 21.56 -28.03
C GLU A 40 -7.25 21.61 -26.86
N MET A 41 -7.53 20.90 -25.76
CA MET A 41 -6.59 20.78 -24.63
C MET A 41 -5.25 20.16 -25.04
N LEU A 42 -5.28 19.10 -25.85
CA LEU A 42 -4.06 18.44 -26.34
C LEU A 42 -3.22 19.37 -27.22
N LEU A 43 -3.85 20.10 -28.15
CA LEU A 43 -3.16 21.04 -29.01
C LEU A 43 -2.54 22.19 -28.22
N LYS A 44 -3.27 22.74 -27.24
CA LYS A 44 -2.74 23.74 -26.31
C LYS A 44 -1.52 23.22 -25.55
N LYS A 45 -1.64 22.03 -24.95
CA LYS A 45 -0.54 21.37 -24.23
C LYS A 45 0.68 21.14 -25.13
N HIS A 46 0.47 20.69 -26.37
CA HIS A 46 1.55 20.46 -27.34
C HIS A 46 2.29 21.76 -27.70
N ARG A 47 1.57 22.88 -27.77
CA ARG A 47 2.12 24.21 -28.09
C ARG A 47 2.68 24.97 -26.89
N GLY A 48 2.58 24.41 -25.68
CA GLY A 48 2.95 25.11 -24.45
C GLY A 48 1.98 26.24 -24.07
N GLU A 49 0.77 26.24 -24.61
CA GLU A 49 -0.29 27.18 -24.27
C GLU A 49 -1.03 26.73 -22.99
N HIS A 50 -1.62 27.70 -22.28
CA HIS A 50 -2.43 27.41 -21.10
C HIS A 50 -3.64 26.54 -21.46
N PHE A 51 -3.85 25.45 -20.72
CA PHE A 51 -5.03 24.60 -20.81
C PHE A 51 -5.53 24.24 -19.41
N GLN A 52 -6.84 24.04 -19.28
CA GLN A 52 -7.48 23.61 -18.05
C GLN A 52 -7.95 22.16 -18.21
N SER A 53 -7.45 21.25 -17.39
CA SER A 53 -7.90 19.85 -17.36
C SER A 53 -9.36 19.75 -16.93
N GLU A 54 -10.16 18.95 -17.63
CA GLU A 54 -11.52 18.56 -17.19
C GLU A 54 -11.49 17.54 -16.05
N VAL A 55 -10.35 16.88 -15.85
CA VAL A 55 -10.11 16.00 -14.70
C VAL A 55 -9.70 16.87 -13.52
N ILE A 56 -10.59 17.00 -12.53
CA ILE A 56 -10.30 17.66 -11.26
C ILE A 56 -9.34 16.77 -10.48
N MET A 57 -8.13 17.28 -10.25
CA MET A 57 -7.16 16.65 -9.35
C MET A 57 -7.24 17.39 -8.01
N VAL A 58 -7.88 16.76 -7.03
CA VAL A 58 -7.94 17.30 -5.66
C VAL A 58 -6.55 17.16 -5.04
N SER A 59 -6.01 18.24 -4.47
CA SER A 59 -4.77 18.14 -3.69
C SER A 59 -5.00 17.17 -2.53
N PRO A 60 -4.11 16.18 -2.31
CA PRO A 60 -4.15 15.37 -1.11
C PRO A 60 -4.12 16.30 0.11
N GLU A 61 -5.01 16.10 1.09
CA GLU A 61 -4.84 16.69 2.41
C GLU A 61 -3.47 16.29 2.95
N LYS A 62 -2.74 17.21 3.58
CA LYS A 62 -1.48 16.88 4.26
C LYS A 62 -1.82 15.96 5.45
N PRO A 63 -1.47 14.67 5.40
CA PRO A 63 -1.81 13.76 6.49
C PRO A 63 -0.92 14.05 7.70
N LYS A 64 -1.48 13.97 8.90
CA LYS A 64 -0.68 13.92 10.13
C LYS A 64 -0.12 12.51 10.27
N ILE A 65 1.14 12.32 9.90
CA ILE A 65 1.77 10.99 9.95
C ILE A 65 2.24 10.71 11.39
N PRO A 66 1.78 9.62 12.04
CA PRO A 66 2.27 9.26 13.35
C PRO A 66 3.73 8.80 13.29
N ASN A 67 4.42 8.99 14.41
CA ASN A 67 5.79 8.53 14.62
C ASN A 67 5.77 7.31 15.55
N LEU A 68 6.73 6.41 15.38
CA LEU A 68 6.90 5.30 16.30
C LEU A 68 7.37 5.83 17.66
N HIS A 69 6.59 5.57 18.71
CA HIS A 69 6.85 6.08 20.06
C HIS A 69 7.81 5.21 20.89
N LYS A 70 8.11 3.99 20.42
CA LYS A 70 9.00 3.04 21.08
C LYS A 70 10.28 2.82 20.27
N LYS A 71 11.33 2.35 20.93
CA LYS A 71 12.48 1.79 20.21
C LYS A 71 12.05 0.51 19.51
N LEU A 72 12.70 0.16 18.40
CA LEU A 72 12.36 -1.04 17.63
C LEU A 72 12.39 -2.30 18.51
N ASN A 73 13.42 -2.45 19.35
CA ASN A 73 13.61 -3.57 20.27
C ASN A 73 12.56 -3.67 21.40
N GLU A 74 11.64 -2.71 21.49
CA GLU A 74 10.49 -2.70 22.41
C GLU A 74 9.15 -2.69 21.65
N ALA A 75 9.18 -2.48 20.33
CA ALA A 75 8.00 -2.32 19.50
C ALA A 75 7.43 -3.66 19.05
N LYS A 76 6.09 -3.76 19.09
CA LYS A 76 5.34 -4.86 18.48
C LYS A 76 4.89 -4.47 17.07
N ILE A 77 5.36 -5.20 16.07
CA ILE A 77 5.13 -4.88 14.65
C ILE A 77 4.16 -5.88 14.04
N LEU A 78 3.14 -5.39 13.32
CA LEU A 78 2.21 -6.23 12.56
C LEU A 78 2.56 -6.23 11.08
N LEU A 79 2.54 -7.41 10.47
CA LEU A 79 2.64 -7.57 9.03
C LEU A 79 1.25 -7.64 8.42
N MET A 80 1.07 -6.91 7.32
CA MET A 80 -0.15 -6.92 6.53
C MET A 80 0.20 -7.05 5.04
N THR A 81 -0.66 -7.71 4.27
CA THR A 81 -0.54 -7.76 2.82
C THR A 81 -1.88 -7.47 2.13
N ASP A 82 -1.83 -6.72 1.04
CA ASP A 82 -2.94 -6.62 0.08
C ASP A 82 -2.73 -7.54 -1.14
N GLY A 83 -1.68 -8.35 -1.12
CA GLY A 83 -1.31 -9.32 -2.15
C GLY A 83 -2.07 -10.65 -2.06
N GLY A 84 -3.04 -10.79 -1.15
CA GLY A 84 -3.95 -11.94 -1.09
C GLY A 84 -3.32 -13.24 -0.60
N LEU A 85 -2.34 -13.19 0.31
CA LEU A 85 -1.78 -14.40 0.91
C LEU A 85 -2.80 -15.06 1.85
N VAL A 86 -3.07 -16.37 1.68
CA VAL A 86 -4.02 -17.15 2.47
C VAL A 86 -3.45 -18.54 2.80
N PRO A 87 -3.97 -19.24 3.84
CA PRO A 87 -3.68 -20.66 4.03
C PRO A 87 -4.10 -21.48 2.80
N LYS A 88 -3.43 -22.61 2.61
CA LYS A 88 -3.68 -23.53 1.51
C LYS A 88 -5.16 -23.97 1.48
N GLY A 89 -5.77 -23.90 0.30
CA GLY A 89 -7.18 -24.19 0.10
C GLY A 89 -8.11 -22.98 0.29
N ASN A 90 -7.58 -21.82 0.71
CA ASN A 90 -8.34 -20.59 0.94
C ASN A 90 -9.62 -20.82 1.78
N PRO A 91 -9.50 -21.31 3.02
CA PRO A 91 -10.64 -21.84 3.78
C PRO A 91 -11.73 -20.81 4.10
N GLU A 92 -11.36 -19.54 4.29
CA GLU A 92 -12.29 -18.43 4.51
C GLU A 92 -12.70 -17.72 3.21
N GLU A 93 -12.39 -18.34 2.06
CA GLU A 93 -12.82 -17.92 0.72
C GLU A 93 -12.51 -16.45 0.40
N LEU A 94 -11.28 -16.00 0.68
CA LEU A 94 -10.84 -14.67 0.28
C LEU A 94 -11.03 -14.50 -1.23
N PRO A 95 -11.84 -13.52 -1.70
CA PRO A 95 -12.00 -13.28 -3.12
C PRO A 95 -10.66 -12.92 -3.77
N SER A 96 -10.38 -13.50 -4.93
CA SER A 96 -9.12 -13.25 -5.65
C SER A 96 -9.07 -11.89 -6.36
N THR A 97 -10.19 -11.16 -6.37
CA THR A 97 -10.36 -9.78 -6.86
C THR A 97 -11.41 -9.06 -6.03
N ASN A 98 -11.29 -7.72 -5.93
CA ASN A 98 -12.25 -6.82 -5.28
C ASN A 98 -12.68 -7.31 -3.88
N ALA A 99 -11.71 -7.74 -3.07
CA ALA A 99 -11.99 -8.25 -1.74
C ALA A 99 -12.51 -7.11 -0.85
N LYS A 100 -13.71 -7.30 -0.29
CA LYS A 100 -14.35 -6.37 0.66
C LYS A 100 -14.13 -6.77 2.11
N ILE A 101 -13.26 -7.75 2.33
CA ILE A 101 -12.93 -8.33 3.62
C ILE A 101 -11.42 -8.28 3.82
N CYS A 102 -11.03 -8.26 5.09
CA CYS A 102 -9.67 -8.49 5.53
C CYS A 102 -9.71 -9.65 6.50
N LEU A 103 -8.84 -10.63 6.29
CA LEU A 103 -8.72 -11.82 7.11
C LEU A 103 -7.49 -11.70 8.00
N ALA A 104 -7.51 -12.43 9.11
CA ALA A 104 -6.44 -12.44 10.11
C ALA A 104 -6.02 -13.89 10.34
N TYR A 105 -4.73 -14.17 10.22
CA TYR A 105 -4.19 -15.52 10.35
C TYR A 105 -3.08 -15.57 11.37
N SER A 106 -3.08 -16.63 12.19
CA SER A 106 -2.03 -16.85 13.18
C SER A 106 -0.73 -17.33 12.52
N ILE A 107 0.36 -16.72 12.97
CA ILE A 107 1.75 -17.11 12.73
C ILE A 107 2.48 -17.35 14.06
N GLN A 108 1.73 -17.61 15.13
CA GLN A 108 2.31 -17.98 16.42
C GLN A 108 3.16 -19.25 16.27
N GLY A 109 4.40 -19.22 16.75
CA GLY A 109 5.34 -20.34 16.63
C GLY A 109 5.76 -20.67 15.19
N CYS A 110 5.40 -19.82 14.21
CA CYS A 110 5.87 -19.98 12.83
C CYS A 110 7.17 -19.22 12.63
N GLU A 111 8.24 -19.97 12.34
CA GLU A 111 9.57 -19.43 12.03
C GLU A 111 9.66 -18.86 10.61
N ALA A 112 8.93 -19.44 9.65
CA ALA A 112 8.86 -18.99 8.28
C ALA A 112 7.54 -19.48 7.66
N LEU A 113 7.03 -18.74 6.68
CA LEU A 113 5.90 -19.20 5.89
C LEU A 113 6.37 -20.27 4.90
N LYS A 114 5.62 -21.37 4.78
CA LYS A 114 6.00 -22.51 3.94
C LYS A 114 5.09 -22.64 2.72
N PRO A 115 5.64 -23.00 1.53
CA PRO A 115 4.89 -23.08 0.29
C PRO A 115 3.78 -24.14 0.28
N ASP A 116 3.89 -25.17 1.12
CA ASP A 116 2.85 -26.21 1.30
C ASP A 116 1.67 -25.75 2.17
N LYS A 117 1.85 -24.68 2.95
CA LYS A 117 0.86 -24.17 3.91
C LYS A 117 0.13 -22.92 3.45
N TYR A 118 0.67 -22.19 2.49
CA TYR A 118 0.11 -20.91 2.04
C TYR A 118 0.03 -20.86 0.51
N GLU A 119 -0.90 -20.06 0.02
CA GLU A 119 -1.03 -19.72 -1.39
C GLU A 119 -1.59 -18.31 -1.56
N VAL A 120 -1.67 -17.85 -2.81
CA VAL A 120 -2.14 -16.51 -3.15
C VAL A 120 -3.52 -16.55 -3.81
N SER A 121 -4.51 -15.92 -3.17
CA SER A 121 -5.80 -15.58 -3.76
C SER A 121 -5.76 -14.15 -4.30
N HIS A 122 -5.09 -13.96 -5.44
CA HIS A 122 -4.92 -12.63 -6.05
C HIS A 122 -4.62 -12.74 -7.55
N GLN A 123 -5.41 -12.07 -8.40
CA GLN A 123 -5.26 -12.14 -9.87
C GLN A 123 -4.46 -10.99 -10.50
N GLY A 124 -3.92 -10.08 -9.68
CA GLY A 124 -3.24 -8.88 -10.17
C GLY A 124 -1.75 -9.01 -10.50
N TYR A 125 -1.12 -10.17 -10.28
CA TYR A 125 0.30 -10.40 -10.56
C TYR A 125 0.59 -11.91 -10.71
N ASP A 126 1.75 -12.26 -11.26
CA ASP A 126 2.22 -13.64 -11.34
C ASP A 126 2.62 -14.16 -9.96
N ASN A 127 1.78 -15.00 -9.38
CA ASN A 127 1.93 -15.49 -8.02
C ASN A 127 2.82 -16.74 -7.90
N GLN A 128 3.35 -17.30 -8.99
CA GLN A 128 4.18 -18.50 -8.93
C GLN A 128 5.40 -18.34 -8.00
N TYR A 129 5.97 -17.12 -7.96
CA TYR A 129 7.14 -16.82 -7.14
C TYR A 129 6.82 -16.80 -5.65
N VAL A 130 5.66 -16.25 -5.27
CA VAL A 130 5.19 -16.23 -3.88
C VAL A 130 4.71 -17.62 -3.46
N ASN A 131 4.05 -18.36 -4.34
CA ASN A 131 3.66 -19.73 -4.05
C ASN A 131 4.89 -20.65 -3.86
N ALA A 132 6.01 -20.36 -4.51
CA ALA A 132 7.26 -21.07 -4.30
C ALA A 132 7.97 -20.70 -2.98
N ASP A 133 7.88 -19.43 -2.56
CA ASP A 133 8.35 -18.96 -1.25
C ASP A 133 7.48 -17.78 -0.77
N PRO A 134 6.53 -18.01 0.16
CA PRO A 134 5.62 -16.96 0.61
C PRO A 134 6.31 -15.78 1.32
N ASN A 135 7.53 -15.99 1.84
CA ASN A 135 8.30 -14.94 2.49
C ASN A 135 8.79 -13.86 1.52
N ARG A 136 8.69 -14.11 0.20
CA ARG A 136 8.90 -13.11 -0.85
C ARG A 136 7.81 -12.03 -0.89
N LEU A 137 6.63 -12.32 -0.34
CA LEU A 137 5.55 -11.36 -0.17
C LEU A 137 5.50 -10.82 1.26
N LEU A 138 5.53 -11.72 2.26
CA LEU A 138 5.40 -11.37 3.67
C LEU A 138 6.59 -11.93 4.46
N PRO A 139 7.59 -11.12 4.84
CA PRO A 139 8.91 -11.61 5.27
C PRO A 139 8.93 -12.08 6.74
N VAL A 140 8.12 -13.09 7.07
CA VAL A 140 8.00 -13.64 8.42
C VAL A 140 9.31 -14.25 8.90
N ASP A 141 10.02 -14.95 8.01
CA ASP A 141 11.33 -15.55 8.29
C ASP A 141 12.33 -14.56 8.88
N ILE A 142 12.53 -13.43 8.20
CA ILE A 142 13.43 -12.39 8.66
C ILE A 142 12.89 -11.71 9.91
N MET A 143 11.59 -11.40 9.97
CA MET A 143 11.02 -10.72 11.13
C MET A 143 11.18 -11.56 12.42
N ARG A 144 11.10 -12.89 12.33
CA ARG A 144 11.37 -13.80 13.45
C ARG A 144 12.86 -13.85 13.83
N GLU A 145 13.77 -13.78 12.86
CA GLU A 145 15.21 -13.65 13.14
C GLU A 145 15.52 -12.35 13.86
N LEU A 146 14.99 -11.22 13.38
CA LEU A 146 15.19 -9.91 14.00
C LEU A 146 14.58 -9.82 15.41
N GLU A 147 13.48 -10.54 15.68
CA GLU A 147 12.90 -10.69 17.01
C GLU A 147 13.86 -11.45 17.94
N LYS A 148 14.43 -12.58 17.48
CA LYS A 148 15.41 -13.38 18.25
C LYS A 148 16.72 -12.63 18.52
N GLU A 149 17.15 -11.81 17.56
CA GLU A 149 18.33 -10.95 17.68
C GLU A 149 18.08 -9.73 18.59
N GLY A 150 16.83 -9.50 19.02
CA GLY A 150 16.45 -8.35 19.85
C GLY A 150 16.49 -7.01 19.10
N ILE A 151 16.45 -7.04 17.76
CA ILE A 151 16.36 -5.84 16.91
C ILE A 151 14.95 -5.27 16.95
N ILE A 152 13.93 -6.14 16.95
CA ILE A 152 12.55 -5.78 17.21
C ILE A 152 12.06 -6.40 18.52
N GLY A 153 11.11 -5.75 19.20
CA GLY A 153 10.58 -6.26 20.46
C GLY A 153 9.70 -7.48 20.27
N LYS A 154 8.76 -7.42 19.30
CA LYS A 154 7.91 -8.56 18.95
C LYS A 154 7.38 -8.46 17.53
N LEU A 155 7.37 -9.58 16.81
CA LEU A 155 6.50 -9.73 15.63
C LEU A 155 5.11 -10.17 16.12
N CYS A 156 4.07 -9.44 15.72
CA CYS A 156 2.69 -9.80 16.05
C CYS A 156 2.38 -11.21 15.55
N ASP A 157 1.80 -12.03 16.43
CA ASP A 157 1.50 -13.43 16.10
C ASP A 157 0.32 -13.59 15.12
N ILE A 158 -0.21 -12.47 14.63
CA ILE A 158 -1.24 -12.40 13.60
C ILE A 158 -0.70 -11.56 12.43
N PHE A 159 -0.92 -12.03 11.20
CA PHE A 159 -0.85 -11.15 10.03
C PHE A 159 -2.24 -10.89 9.46
N LEU A 160 -2.38 -9.75 8.80
CA LEU A 160 -3.61 -9.36 8.11
C LEU A 160 -3.47 -9.50 6.60
N THR A 161 -4.53 -9.91 5.92
CA THR A 161 -4.52 -10.11 4.47
C THR A 161 -5.82 -9.72 3.81
N THR A 162 -5.72 -9.12 2.63
CA THR A 162 -6.81 -8.84 1.70
C THR A 162 -6.29 -8.97 0.27
N ALA A 163 -7.19 -8.98 -0.72
CA ALA A 163 -6.82 -8.88 -2.13
C ALA A 163 -7.19 -7.48 -2.66
N GLY A 164 -6.19 -6.60 -2.76
CA GLY A 164 -6.39 -5.20 -3.16
C GLY A 164 -6.62 -4.99 -4.67
N VAL A 165 -6.50 -6.06 -5.47
CA VAL A 165 -6.69 -6.00 -6.92
C VAL A 165 -8.14 -5.66 -7.27
N MET A 166 -8.32 -4.71 -8.19
CA MET A 166 -9.64 -4.22 -8.64
C MET A 166 -10.53 -3.60 -7.54
N THR A 167 -10.03 -3.40 -6.32
CA THR A 167 -10.77 -2.72 -5.26
C THR A 167 -10.86 -1.22 -5.55
N SER A 168 -12.06 -0.63 -5.48
CA SER A 168 -12.26 0.80 -5.72
C SER A 168 -11.61 1.67 -4.63
N THR A 169 -11.39 2.96 -4.89
CA THR A 169 -10.87 3.89 -3.86
C THR A 169 -11.81 3.95 -2.65
N GLU A 170 -13.11 4.07 -2.88
CA GLU A 170 -14.12 4.14 -1.81
C GLU A 170 -14.13 2.87 -0.96
N GLU A 171 -14.08 1.70 -1.59
CA GLU A 171 -14.05 0.43 -0.86
C GLU A 171 -12.71 0.23 -0.13
N SER A 172 -11.59 0.72 -0.69
CA SER A 172 -10.28 0.69 -0.01
C SER A 172 -10.30 1.52 1.27
N ILE A 173 -10.89 2.72 1.24
CA ILE A 173 -11.08 3.59 2.41
C ILE A 173 -12.00 2.90 3.44
N ARG A 174 -13.11 2.33 2.98
CA ARG A 174 -14.06 1.62 3.84
C ARG A 174 -13.44 0.42 4.54
N LEU A 175 -12.64 -0.35 3.80
CA LEU A 175 -11.88 -1.47 4.32
C LEU A 175 -10.82 -1.00 5.32
N GLY A 176 -10.06 0.05 4.99
CA GLY A 176 -9.08 0.70 5.87
C GLY A 176 -9.68 1.09 7.22
N LYS A 177 -10.85 1.75 7.24
CA LYS A 177 -11.55 2.12 8.48
C LYS A 177 -11.93 0.92 9.34
N ARG A 178 -12.37 -0.17 8.71
CA ARG A 178 -12.70 -1.43 9.40
C ARG A 178 -11.44 -2.06 10.00
N ILE A 179 -10.34 -2.09 9.25
CA ILE A 179 -9.05 -2.62 9.71
C ILE A 179 -8.49 -1.77 10.85
N ALA A 180 -8.48 -0.44 10.72
CA ALA A 180 -8.03 0.47 11.78
C ALA A 180 -8.85 0.27 13.07
N SER A 181 -10.15 -0.01 12.96
CA SER A 181 -10.97 -0.33 14.13
C SER A 181 -10.57 -1.65 14.78
N SER A 182 -10.30 -2.69 13.99
CA SER A 182 -9.95 -4.02 14.52
C SER A 182 -8.49 -4.13 14.97
N ILE A 183 -7.57 -3.37 14.40
CA ILE A 183 -6.13 -3.53 14.65
C ILE A 183 -5.73 -3.16 16.08
N ARG A 184 -6.50 -2.29 16.74
CA ARG A 184 -6.28 -1.89 18.14
C ARG A 184 -6.28 -3.07 19.10
N GLN A 185 -7.05 -4.12 18.81
CA GLN A 185 -7.10 -5.33 19.65
C GLN A 185 -5.76 -6.08 19.69
N TYR A 186 -4.87 -5.85 18.72
CA TYR A 186 -3.57 -6.51 18.66
C TYR A 186 -2.48 -5.74 19.39
N GLU A 187 -2.76 -4.53 19.91
CA GLU A 187 -1.81 -3.71 20.68
C GLU A 187 -0.46 -3.53 19.98
N VAL A 188 -0.50 -3.24 18.67
CA VAL A 188 0.68 -3.09 17.81
C VAL A 188 1.14 -1.64 17.80
N ASP A 189 2.45 -1.44 17.74
CA ASP A 189 3.09 -0.12 17.72
C ASP A 189 3.36 0.37 16.30
N ALA A 190 3.42 -0.53 15.32
CA ALA A 190 3.63 -0.22 13.91
C ALA A 190 3.06 -1.30 12.99
N VAL A 191 2.83 -0.93 11.73
CA VAL A 191 2.39 -1.85 10.67
C VAL A 191 3.30 -1.76 9.45
N ILE A 192 3.63 -2.91 8.88
CA ILE A 192 4.25 -3.00 7.56
C ILE A 192 3.23 -3.58 6.59
N ILE A 193 2.88 -2.82 5.54
CA ILE A 193 1.98 -3.26 4.48
C ILE A 193 2.81 -3.63 3.26
N THR A 194 2.65 -4.85 2.76
CA THR A 194 3.29 -5.32 1.53
C THR A 194 2.29 -5.25 0.39
N SER A 195 2.64 -4.61 -0.72
CA SER A 195 1.76 -4.49 -1.89
C SER A 195 2.39 -5.00 -3.17
N ALA A 196 1.59 -5.71 -3.96
CA ALA A 196 2.02 -6.32 -5.21
C ALA A 196 1.64 -5.45 -6.43
N CYS A 197 0.42 -5.58 -6.96
CA CYS A 197 0.00 -4.93 -8.20
C CYS A 197 -0.39 -3.45 -8.01
N GLY A 198 -0.70 -2.75 -9.10
CA GLY A 198 -0.99 -1.31 -9.06
C GLY A 198 -2.26 -0.94 -8.28
N THR A 199 -3.36 -1.65 -8.50
CA THR A 199 -4.60 -1.40 -7.75
C THR A 199 -4.46 -1.81 -6.29
N SER A 200 -3.72 -2.89 -6.00
CA SER A 200 -3.40 -3.29 -4.64
C SER A 200 -2.52 -2.27 -3.93
N THR A 201 -1.47 -1.76 -4.59
CA THR A 201 -0.62 -0.67 -4.05
C THR A 201 -1.46 0.53 -3.61
N ARG A 202 -2.42 0.97 -4.46
CA ARG A 202 -3.35 2.03 -4.06
C ARG A 202 -4.23 1.62 -2.87
N CYS A 203 -4.76 0.39 -2.87
CA CYS A 203 -5.57 -0.14 -1.77
C CYS A 203 -4.80 -0.14 -0.44
N GLY A 204 -3.58 -0.69 -0.43
CA GLY A 204 -2.67 -0.69 0.71
C GLY A 204 -2.34 0.72 1.20
N THR A 205 -2.20 1.70 0.31
CA THR A 205 -2.03 3.10 0.71
C THR A 205 -3.25 3.63 1.47
N TYR A 206 -4.47 3.43 0.96
CA TYR A 206 -5.68 3.89 1.66
C TYR A 206 -5.90 3.17 2.99
N ILE A 207 -5.59 1.87 3.06
CA ILE A 207 -5.62 1.12 4.31
C ILE A 207 -4.59 1.69 5.30
N GLY A 208 -3.36 1.92 4.85
CA GLY A 208 -2.29 2.52 5.65
C GLY A 208 -2.69 3.88 6.22
N LYS A 209 -3.29 4.76 5.41
CA LYS A 209 -3.76 6.07 5.85
C LYS A 209 -4.81 5.98 6.96
N GLU A 210 -5.74 5.04 6.87
CA GLU A 210 -6.75 4.86 7.94
C GLU A 210 -6.14 4.29 9.23
N ILE A 211 -5.08 3.49 9.13
CA ILE A 211 -4.30 3.03 10.29
C ILE A 211 -3.48 4.19 10.89
N GLU A 212 -2.88 5.04 10.05
CA GLU A 212 -2.15 6.22 10.48
C GLU A 212 -3.07 7.23 11.19
N ASN A 213 -4.31 7.40 10.71
CA ASN A 213 -5.33 8.26 11.33
C ASN A 213 -5.65 7.90 12.78
N ILE A 214 -5.43 6.65 13.19
CA ILE A 214 -5.62 6.20 14.57
C ILE A 214 -4.34 6.24 15.41
N GLY A 215 -3.24 6.78 14.86
CA GLY A 215 -1.98 7.00 15.55
C GLY A 215 -0.94 5.90 15.40
N ILE A 216 -1.15 4.92 14.50
CA ILE A 216 -0.20 3.81 14.31
C ILE A 216 0.62 4.06 13.03
N PRO A 217 1.96 4.20 13.11
CA PRO A 217 2.81 4.38 11.94
C PRO A 217 2.79 3.17 11.01
N VAL A 218 2.72 3.44 9.70
CA VAL A 218 2.68 2.44 8.64
C VAL A 218 3.86 2.65 7.69
N VAL A 219 4.51 1.57 7.27
CA VAL A 219 5.41 1.58 6.10
C VAL A 219 4.82 0.70 5.02
N GLN A 220 4.76 1.22 3.80
CA GLN A 220 4.33 0.45 2.64
C GLN A 220 5.53 -0.02 1.83
N VAL A 221 5.63 -1.33 1.60
CA VAL A 221 6.64 -1.94 0.73
C VAL A 221 6.02 -2.33 -0.59
N THR A 222 6.44 -1.68 -1.66
CA THR A 222 5.92 -1.91 -3.02
C THR A 222 6.98 -1.56 -4.06
N ASN A 223 6.99 -2.24 -5.21
CA ASN A 223 7.82 -1.81 -6.34
C ASN A 223 7.19 -0.62 -7.10
N LEU A 224 5.88 -0.40 -6.97
CA LEU A 224 5.13 0.66 -7.65
C LEU A 224 5.05 1.94 -6.82
N THR A 225 6.19 2.42 -6.35
CA THR A 225 6.30 3.52 -5.38
C THR A 225 5.58 4.79 -5.84
N ARG A 226 5.57 5.08 -7.14
CA ARG A 226 4.87 6.26 -7.67
C ARG A 226 3.36 6.24 -7.39
N ILE A 227 2.72 5.07 -7.50
CA ILE A 227 1.29 4.92 -7.19
C ILE A 227 1.04 5.17 -5.71
N ALA A 228 1.90 4.65 -4.84
CA ALA A 228 1.79 4.86 -3.40
C ALA A 228 1.95 6.35 -3.03
N ILE A 229 2.95 7.03 -3.62
CA ILE A 229 3.16 8.48 -3.43
C ILE A 229 1.94 9.28 -3.92
N ASP A 230 1.48 9.01 -5.14
CA ASP A 230 0.36 9.75 -5.73
C ASP A 230 -0.97 9.47 -4.98
N SER A 231 -1.06 8.34 -4.25
CA SER A 231 -2.20 7.99 -3.38
C SER A 231 -2.05 8.53 -1.94
N GLY A 232 -0.90 9.12 -1.60
CA GLY A 232 -0.64 9.81 -0.33
C GLY A 232 0.05 8.97 0.76
N SER A 233 0.72 7.87 0.41
CA SER A 233 1.62 7.19 1.35
C SER A 233 2.90 8.00 1.54
N VAL A 234 3.43 8.02 2.76
CA VAL A 234 4.63 8.81 3.10
C VAL A 234 5.84 7.92 3.34
N ARG A 235 5.74 6.91 4.20
CA ARG A 235 6.83 5.95 4.43
C ARG A 235 6.73 4.80 3.42
N ILE A 236 7.60 4.82 2.41
CA ILE A 236 7.59 3.85 1.32
C ILE A 236 8.97 3.24 1.15
N VAL A 237 9.04 1.92 1.06
CA VAL A 237 10.25 1.19 0.64
C VAL A 237 10.02 0.56 -0.71
N LYS A 238 10.98 0.72 -1.62
CA LYS A 238 10.92 0.13 -2.95
C LYS A 238 11.27 -1.37 -2.87
N GLY A 239 10.25 -2.21 -3.05
CA GLY A 239 10.45 -3.66 -3.19
C GLY A 239 11.18 -4.04 -4.48
N ASN A 240 11.68 -5.27 -4.56
CA ASN A 240 12.47 -5.75 -5.70
C ASN A 240 11.62 -5.91 -6.98
N ASN A 241 10.42 -6.47 -6.84
CA ASN A 241 9.49 -6.67 -7.96
C ASN A 241 8.04 -6.71 -7.45
N VAL A 242 7.10 -6.41 -8.35
CA VAL A 242 5.65 -6.54 -8.13
C VAL A 242 5.27 -7.95 -7.67
N CYS A 243 5.90 -8.98 -8.24
CA CYS A 243 5.57 -10.38 -7.98
C CYS A 243 6.27 -10.98 -6.75
N TYR A 244 7.25 -10.28 -6.18
CA TYR A 244 8.04 -10.74 -5.03
C TYR A 244 8.69 -9.52 -4.34
N PRO A 245 7.92 -8.67 -3.63
CA PRO A 245 8.44 -7.42 -3.07
C PRO A 245 9.72 -7.57 -2.24
N PHE A 246 9.84 -8.67 -1.51
CA PHE A 246 10.96 -8.99 -0.61
C PHE A 246 11.90 -10.07 -1.15
N GLY A 247 11.64 -10.60 -2.35
CA GLY A 247 12.38 -11.74 -2.91
C GLY A 247 13.26 -11.38 -4.09
N ASN A 248 14.03 -12.35 -4.54
CA ASN A 248 14.69 -12.36 -5.84
C ASN A 248 14.91 -13.82 -6.27
N PRO A 249 13.99 -14.43 -7.03
CA PRO A 249 14.04 -15.85 -7.38
C PRO A 249 15.21 -16.22 -8.30
N GLN A 250 15.95 -15.25 -8.81
CA GLN A 250 17.14 -15.47 -9.64
C GLN A 250 18.41 -15.69 -8.80
N LEU A 251 18.37 -15.38 -7.49
CA LEU A 251 19.51 -15.54 -6.59
C LEU A 251 19.49 -16.91 -5.91
N PRO A 252 20.66 -17.43 -5.49
CA PRO A 252 20.73 -18.53 -4.53
C PRO A 252 20.01 -18.17 -3.23
N LEU A 253 19.40 -19.16 -2.55
CA LEU A 253 18.55 -18.97 -1.37
C LEU A 253 19.19 -18.12 -0.27
N GLU A 254 20.46 -18.37 0.06
CA GLU A 254 21.18 -17.59 1.08
C GLU A 254 21.35 -16.11 0.69
N GLN A 255 21.61 -15.84 -0.60
CA GLN A 255 21.75 -14.46 -1.09
C GLN A 255 20.39 -13.76 -1.19
N GLU A 256 19.34 -14.50 -1.60
CA GLU A 256 17.97 -13.99 -1.59
C GLU A 256 17.53 -13.62 -0.17
N LYS A 257 17.82 -14.47 0.81
CA LYS A 257 17.51 -14.23 2.22
C LYS A 257 18.26 -13.02 2.78
N GLU A 258 19.54 -12.86 2.46
CA GLU A 258 20.32 -11.68 2.83
C GLU A 258 19.74 -10.40 2.18
N GLN A 259 19.34 -10.46 0.91
CA GLN A 259 18.66 -9.34 0.24
C GLN A 259 17.32 -9.00 0.94
N ARG A 260 16.52 -10.02 1.27
CA ARG A 260 15.28 -9.88 2.03
C ARG A 260 15.53 -9.21 3.38
N ARG A 261 16.58 -9.65 4.10
CA ARG A 261 16.99 -9.06 5.37
C ARG A 261 17.30 -7.58 5.25
N ARG A 262 18.05 -7.17 4.22
CA ARG A 262 18.34 -5.75 3.96
C ARG A 262 17.09 -4.92 3.72
N LEU A 263 16.17 -5.41 2.90
CA LEU A 263 14.88 -4.75 2.62
C LEU A 263 14.02 -4.59 3.89
N VAL A 264 13.96 -5.62 4.73
CA VAL A 264 13.26 -5.54 6.01
C VAL A 264 13.92 -4.51 6.93
N MET A 265 15.26 -4.52 7.04
CA MET A 265 15.97 -3.52 7.83
C MET A 265 15.74 -2.09 7.32
N GLU A 266 15.71 -1.87 6.00
CA GLU A 266 15.35 -0.58 5.40
C GLU A 266 13.92 -0.16 5.78
N THR A 267 12.99 -1.12 5.78
CA THR A 267 11.59 -0.91 6.20
C THR A 267 11.49 -0.53 7.68
N LEU A 268 12.27 -1.18 8.55
CA LEU A 268 12.31 -0.86 9.98
C LEU A 268 12.97 0.51 10.23
N ASN A 269 14.03 0.85 9.48
CA ASN A 269 14.65 2.17 9.55
C ASN A 269 13.66 3.27 9.13
N GLN A 270 12.83 3.00 8.12
CA GLN A 270 11.75 3.92 7.73
C GLN A 270 10.77 4.16 8.88
N LEU A 271 10.47 3.19 9.75
CA LEU A 271 9.60 3.41 10.93
C LEU A 271 10.23 4.34 11.99
N GLN A 272 11.56 4.36 12.07
CA GLN A 272 12.29 5.16 13.07
C GLN A 272 12.43 6.64 12.68
N GLN A 273 12.26 6.98 11.40
CA GLN A 273 12.36 8.36 10.94
C GLN A 273 11.24 9.21 11.55
N VAL A 274 11.57 10.36 12.10
CA VAL A 274 10.56 11.30 12.61
C VAL A 274 10.08 12.14 11.43
N ILE A 275 8.77 12.13 11.18
CA ILE A 275 8.12 13.02 10.22
C ILE A 275 7.54 14.19 11.02
N GLU A 276 7.97 15.40 10.66
CA GLU A 276 7.53 16.69 11.23
C GLU A 276 6.22 17.18 10.60
#